data_AF-A3ZMX1-F1
#
_entry.id   AF-A3ZMX1-F1
#
_cell.length_a   1.000
_cell.length_b   1.000
_cell.length_c   1.000
_cell.angle_alpha   90.00
_cell.angle_beta   90.00
_cell.angle_gamma   90.00
#
_symmetry.space_group_name_H-M   'P 1'
#
loop_
_entity.id
_entity.type
_entity.pdbx_description
1 polymer ?
#
loop_
_entity_poly.entity_id
_entity_poly.type
_entity_poly.pdbx_seq_one_letter_code
_entity_poly.pdbx_strand_id
1 'polypeptide(L)'
;MEKGLTDIELEAASRISRLNLFARISPMLGLAGTLIPLGPALLGISHGDLESLAQNLVVAFSTTVLGLFAGGVFFAIGAIRRQVYAQDIANAEFVFQCLTQTRESEQDPAYV
;
A
#
# COMPACT_ATOMS: atom_id res chain seq x y z
N MET A 1 12.21 20.97 -18.31
CA MET A 1 10.90 20.35 -18.05
C MET A 1 11.03 18.92 -17.51
N GLU A 2 12.08 18.19 -17.89
CA GLU A 2 12.41 16.85 -17.37
C GLU A 2 12.36 16.75 -15.83
N LYS A 3 12.94 17.73 -15.12
CA LYS A 3 12.91 17.76 -13.64
C LYS A 3 11.50 17.79 -13.03
N GLY A 4 10.54 18.48 -13.68
CA GLY A 4 9.18 18.60 -13.15
C GLY A 4 8.40 17.29 -13.23
N LEU A 5 8.68 16.44 -14.23
CA LEU A 5 8.08 15.12 -14.36
C LEU A 5 8.69 14.17 -13.32
N THR A 6 10.02 14.19 -13.19
CA THR A 6 10.75 13.39 -12.20
C THR A 6 10.31 13.70 -10.77
N ASP A 7 10.08 14.96 -10.42
CA ASP A 7 9.63 15.35 -9.08
C ASP A 7 8.24 14.76 -8.75
N ILE A 8 7.33 14.74 -9.73
CA ILE A 8 5.98 14.16 -9.58
C ILE A 8 6.05 12.63 -9.42
N GLU A 9 6.89 11.96 -10.21
CA GLU A 9 7.13 10.51 -10.09
C GLU A 9 7.69 10.15 -8.71
N LEU A 10 8.64 10.94 -8.21
CA LEU A 10 9.27 10.71 -6.91
C LEU A 10 8.27 10.89 -5.76
N GLU A 11 7.41 11.90 -5.85
CA GLU A 11 6.37 12.13 -4.85
C GLU A 11 5.30 11.01 -4.86
N ALA A 12 4.87 10.58 -6.06
CA ALA A 12 3.95 9.46 -6.22
C ALA A 12 4.55 8.17 -5.63
N ALA A 13 5.81 7.87 -5.95
CA ALA A 13 6.52 6.72 -5.40
C ALA A 13 6.64 6.77 -3.86
N SER A 14 6.94 7.94 -3.30
CA SER A 14 7.01 8.16 -1.85
C SER A 14 5.67 7.92 -1.14
N ARG A 15 4.56 8.33 -1.76
CA ARG A 15 3.21 8.08 -1.24
C ARG A 15 2.86 6.59 -1.22
N ILE A 16 3.19 5.86 -2.29
CA ILE A 16 2.96 4.41 -2.37
C ILE A 16 3.87 3.65 -1.38
N SER A 17 5.11 4.10 -1.21
CA SER A 17 6.05 3.51 -0.25
C SER A 17 5.53 3.57 1.19
N ARG A 18 4.92 4.70 1.59
CA ARG A 18 4.26 4.83 2.89
C ARG A 18 3.10 3.85 3.06
N LEU A 19 2.24 3.71 2.06
CA LEU A 19 1.15 2.72 2.08
C LEU A 19 1.66 1.28 2.23
N ASN A 20 2.75 0.93 1.53
CA ASN A 20 3.38 -0.38 1.65
C ASN A 20 3.96 -0.63 3.05
N LEU A 21 4.51 0.40 3.70
CA LEU A 21 4.98 0.28 5.08
C LEU A 21 3.81 -0.01 6.04
N PHE A 22 2.71 0.73 5.93
CA PHE A 22 1.50 0.48 6.74
C PHE A 22 0.91 -0.92 6.48
N ALA A 23 0.90 -1.37 5.23
CA ALA A 23 0.46 -2.71 4.86
C ALA A 23 1.31 -3.82 5.53
N ARG A 24 2.61 -3.57 5.78
CA ARG A 24 3.50 -4.52 6.47
C ARG A 24 3.45 -4.43 7.99
N ILE A 25 3.24 -3.23 8.54
CA ILE A 25 3.16 -3.03 9.99
C ILE A 25 1.83 -3.56 10.55
N SER A 26 0.74 -3.49 9.78
CA SER A 26 -0.60 -3.91 10.25
C SER A 26 -0.66 -5.40 10.67
N PRO A 27 -0.12 -6.38 9.91
CA PRO A 27 0.00 -7.76 10.36
C PRO A 27 0.88 -7.94 11.60
N MET A 28 1.98 -7.19 11.71
CA MET A 28 2.86 -7.25 12.90
C MET A 28 2.14 -6.79 14.16
N LEU A 29 1.30 -5.75 14.07
CA LEU A 29 0.44 -5.32 15.17
C LEU A 29 -0.63 -6.36 15.52
N GLY A 30 -1.24 -7.00 14.51
CA GLY A 30 -2.19 -8.10 14.73
C GLY A 30 -1.57 -9.33 15.39
N LEU A 31 -0.28 -9.58 15.15
CA LEU A 31 0.50 -10.62 15.84
C LEU A 31 0.84 -10.20 17.28
N ALA A 32 1.20 -8.94 17.53
CA ALA A 32 1.37 -8.45 18.90
C ALA A 32 0.07 -8.57 19.72
N GLY A 33 -1.08 -8.36 19.06
CA GLY A 33 -2.42 -8.51 19.65
C GLY A 33 -2.76 -9.92 20.14
N THR A 34 -2.11 -10.98 19.62
CA THR A 34 -2.28 -12.35 20.14
C THR A 34 -1.39 -12.66 21.33
N LEU A 35 -0.22 -12.03 21.39
CA LEU A 35 0.77 -12.28 22.43
C LEU A 35 0.38 -11.66 23.78
N ILE A 36 -0.39 -10.56 23.78
CA ILE A 36 -0.91 -9.90 25.00
C ILE A 36 -1.89 -10.82 25.79
N PRO A 37 -2.97 -11.36 25.19
CA PRO A 37 -3.93 -12.22 25.89
C PRO A 37 -3.43 -13.64 26.16
N LEU A 38 -2.33 -14.07 25.53
CA LEU A 38 -1.77 -15.41 25.73
C LEU A 38 -1.17 -15.62 27.14
N GLY A 39 -0.63 -14.58 27.76
CA GLY A 39 -0.13 -14.65 29.14
C GLY A 39 -1.22 -15.05 30.15
N PRO A 40 -2.35 -14.31 30.22
CA PRO A 40 -3.50 -14.67 31.05
C PRO A 40 -4.12 -16.02 30.66
N ALA A 41 -4.20 -16.32 29.36
CA ALA A 41 -4.76 -17.58 28.87
C ALA A 41 -3.99 -18.81 29.39
N LEU A 42 -2.65 -18.77 29.38
CA LEU A 42 -1.81 -19.86 29.89
C LEU A 42 -1.89 -20.00 31.43
N LEU A 43 -2.08 -18.89 32.15
CA LEU A 43 -2.32 -18.93 33.59
C LEU A 43 -3.68 -19.56 33.91
N GLY A 44 -4.73 -19.27 33.12
CA GLY A 44 -6.06 -19.87 33.28
C GLY A 44 -6.08 -21.40 33.15
N ILE A 45 -5.22 -21.96 32.29
CA ILE A 45 -5.03 -23.43 32.18
C ILE A 45 -4.52 -24.03 33.49
N SER A 46 -3.58 -23.36 34.16
CA SER A 46 -3.05 -23.83 35.45
C SER A 46 -4.12 -23.86 36.55
N HIS A 47 -5.20 -23.10 36.39
CA HIS A 47 -6.33 -23.03 37.32
C HIS A 47 -7.56 -23.86 36.87
N GLY A 48 -7.51 -24.53 35.71
CA GLY A 48 -8.61 -25.33 35.19
C GLY A 48 -9.79 -24.51 34.61
N ASP A 49 -9.61 -23.21 34.39
CA ASP A 49 -10.64 -22.31 33.85
C ASP A 49 -10.57 -22.25 32.31
N LEU A 50 -11.34 -23.15 31.68
CA LEU A 50 -11.45 -23.24 30.22
C LEU A 50 -12.30 -22.11 29.61
N GLU A 51 -13.19 -21.50 30.39
CA GLU A 51 -14.08 -20.44 29.91
C GLU A 51 -13.28 -19.15 29.69
N SER A 52 -12.47 -18.77 30.68
CA SER A 52 -11.54 -17.64 30.57
C SER A 52 -10.51 -17.86 29.45
N LEU A 53 -10.01 -19.10 29.28
CA LEU A 53 -9.13 -19.45 28.16
C LEU A 53 -9.79 -19.16 26.80
N ALA A 54 -11.01 -19.65 26.60
CA ALA A 54 -11.73 -19.50 25.34
C ALA A 54 -11.99 -18.02 25.01
N GLN A 55 -12.39 -17.22 26.00
CA GLN A 55 -12.63 -15.79 25.82
C GLN A 55 -11.35 -15.05 25.41
N ASN A 56 -10.23 -15.31 26.09
CA ASN A 56 -8.94 -14.68 25.76
C ASN A 56 -8.46 -15.09 24.36
N LEU A 57 -8.68 -16.33 23.93
CA LEU A 57 -8.34 -16.79 22.57
C LEU A 57 -9.21 -16.12 21.49
N VAL A 58 -10.51 -15.93 21.73
CA VAL A 58 -11.39 -15.23 20.77
C VAL A 58 -10.92 -13.80 20.56
N VAL A 59 -10.55 -13.11 21.64
CA VAL A 59 -9.97 -11.76 21.57
C VAL A 59 -8.64 -11.79 20.80
N ALA A 60 -7.75 -12.74 21.12
CA ALA A 60 -6.47 -12.90 20.43
C ALA A 60 -6.66 -13.05 18.90
N PHE A 61 -7.45 -14.03 18.46
CA PHE A 61 -7.68 -14.28 17.04
C PHE A 61 -8.34 -13.11 16.33
N SER A 62 -9.33 -12.48 16.98
CA SER A 62 -10.02 -11.32 16.40
C SER A 62 -9.06 -10.18 16.09
N THR A 63 -8.08 -9.92 16.97
CA THR A 63 -7.07 -8.87 16.72
C THR A 63 -6.15 -9.19 15.54
N THR A 64 -5.81 -10.46 15.31
CA THR A 64 -5.04 -10.87 14.12
C THR A 64 -5.84 -10.70 12.84
N VAL A 65 -7.10 -11.12 12.86
CA VAL A 65 -8.00 -10.94 11.71
C VAL A 65 -8.12 -9.47 11.37
N LEU A 66 -8.29 -8.60 12.38
CA LEU A 66 -8.37 -7.16 12.20
C LEU A 66 -7.06 -6.56 11.63
N GLY A 67 -5.90 -6.99 12.16
CA GLY A 67 -4.59 -6.51 11.71
C GLY A 67 -4.25 -6.95 10.29
N LEU A 68 -4.59 -8.19 9.92
CA LEU A 68 -4.44 -8.69 8.56
C LEU A 68 -5.40 -8.00 7.59
N PHE A 69 -6.65 -7.77 8.01
CA PHE A 69 -7.65 -7.06 7.23
C PHE A 69 -7.21 -5.63 6.92
N ALA A 70 -6.76 -4.88 7.94
CA ALA A 70 -6.22 -3.54 7.77
C ALA A 70 -5.01 -3.53 6.81
N GLY A 71 -4.08 -4.48 6.98
CA GLY A 71 -2.93 -4.63 6.08
C GLY A 71 -3.33 -4.90 4.63
N GLY A 72 -4.34 -5.77 4.43
CA GLY A 72 -4.91 -6.06 3.12
C GLY A 72 -5.54 -4.84 2.45
N VAL A 73 -6.26 -4.01 3.22
CA VAL A 73 -6.84 -2.76 2.71
C VAL A 73 -5.75 -1.77 2.29
N PHE A 74 -4.72 -1.57 3.11
CA PHE A 74 -3.58 -0.70 2.74
C PHE A 74 -2.85 -1.19 1.49
N PHE A 75 -2.63 -2.51 1.39
CA PHE A 75 -2.02 -3.13 0.22
C PHE A 75 -2.88 -2.93 -1.04
N ALA A 76 -4.19 -3.16 -0.96
CA ALA A 76 -5.11 -2.99 -2.08
C ALA A 76 -5.12 -1.54 -2.59
N ILE A 77 -5.17 -0.55 -1.69
CA ILE A 77 -5.09 0.87 -2.06
C ILE A 77 -3.76 1.18 -2.75
N GLY A 78 -2.64 0.69 -2.18
CA GLY A 78 -1.31 0.85 -2.78
C GLY A 78 -1.20 0.23 -4.17
N ALA A 79 -1.77 -0.95 -4.38
CA ALA A 79 -1.77 -1.67 -5.65
C ALA A 79 -2.55 -0.91 -6.74
N ILE A 80 -3.77 -0.43 -6.42
CA ILE A 80 -4.59 0.35 -7.36
C ILE A 80 -3.88 1.65 -7.73
N ARG A 81 -3.36 2.37 -6.73
CA ARG A 81 -2.64 3.63 -6.96
C ARG A 81 -1.44 3.43 -7.87
N ARG A 82 -0.64 2.39 -7.63
CA ARG A 82 0.52 2.06 -8.46
C ARG A 82 0.14 1.86 -9.94
N GLN A 83 -0.99 1.22 -10.20
CA GLN A 83 -1.45 1.00 -11.57
C GLN A 83 -1.90 2.30 -12.25
N VAL A 84 -2.62 3.17 -11.54
CA VAL A 84 -3.04 4.47 -12.06
C VAL A 84 -1.83 5.37 -12.35
N TYR A 85 -0.88 5.48 -11.41
CA TYR A 85 0.32 6.30 -11.63
C TYR A 85 1.15 5.83 -12.83
N ALA A 86 1.25 4.50 -13.04
CA ALA A 86 1.94 3.96 -14.21
C ALA A 86 1.23 4.33 -15.54
N GLN A 87 -0.11 4.36 -15.53
CA GLN A 87 -0.89 4.80 -16.70
C GLN A 87 -0.74 6.30 -16.95
N ASP A 88 -0.77 7.12 -15.90
CA ASP A 88 -0.67 8.58 -16.01
C ASP A 88 0.68 9.01 -16.61
N ILE A 89 1.78 8.38 -16.17
CA ILE A 89 3.13 8.64 -16.71
C ILE A 89 3.19 8.23 -18.19
N ALA A 90 2.72 7.03 -18.53
CA ALA A 90 2.74 6.55 -19.92
C ALA A 90 1.93 7.45 -20.86
N ASN A 91 0.78 7.96 -20.40
CA ASN A 91 -0.05 8.87 -21.20
C ASN A 91 0.62 10.25 -21.38
N ALA A 92 1.29 10.76 -20.34
CA ALA A 92 2.04 12.01 -20.42
C ALA A 92 3.21 11.90 -21.44
N GLU A 93 3.95 10.79 -21.42
CA GLU A 93 5.00 10.52 -22.41
C GLU A 93 4.45 10.44 -23.83
N PHE A 94 3.31 9.78 -24.03
CA PHE A 94 2.66 9.66 -25.34
C PHE A 94 2.26 11.02 -25.91
N VAL A 95 1.58 11.86 -25.11
CA VAL A 95 1.18 13.21 -25.54
C VAL A 95 2.39 14.06 -25.89
N PHE A 96 3.48 13.95 -25.11
CA PHE A 96 4.72 14.66 -25.38
C PHE A 96 5.37 14.24 -26.70
N GLN A 97 5.40 12.94 -26.99
CA GLN A 97 5.92 12.43 -28.26
C GLN A 97 5.12 12.96 -29.46
N CYS A 98 3.78 12.95 -29.37
CA CYS A 98 2.93 13.52 -30.43
C CYS A 98 3.18 15.02 -30.64
N LEU A 99 3.25 15.81 -29.56
CA LEU A 99 3.49 17.26 -29.68
C LEU A 99 4.86 17.60 -30.28
N THR A 100 5.88 16.83 -29.93
CA THR A 100 7.24 17.02 -30.45
C THR A 100 7.28 16.67 -31.95
N GLN A 101 6.59 15.60 -32.36
CA GLN A 101 6.49 15.20 -33.76
C GLN A 101 5.75 16.24 -34.63
N THR A 102 4.71 16.89 -34.12
CA THR A 102 4.00 17.95 -34.85
C THR A 102 4.87 19.21 -35.03
N ARG A 103 5.71 19.55 -34.05
CA ARG A 103 6.63 20.70 -34.15
C ARG A 103 7.71 20.49 -35.20
N GLU A 104 8.20 19.27 -35.38
CA GLU A 104 9.13 18.94 -36.47
C GLU A 104 8.47 19.06 -37.86
N SER A 105 7.17 18.73 -37.99
CA SER A 105 6.46 18.85 -39.27
C SER A 105 6.09 20.28 -39.70
N GLU A 106 6.11 21.25 -38.77
CA GLU A 106 5.74 22.66 -39.05
C GLU A 106 6.98 23.56 -39.30
N GLN A 107 8.19 23.06 -39.06
CA GLN A 107 9.43 23.83 -39.16
C GLN A 107 10.12 23.76 -40.56
N ASP A 108 9.53 23.08 -41.55
CA ASP A 108 10.03 23.09 -42.95
C ASP A 108 9.04 23.78 -43.92
N PRO A 109 9.13 25.11 -44.10
CA PRO A 109 8.46 25.82 -45.18
C PRO A 109 9.41 26.04 -46.37
N ALA A 110 10.19 25.04 -46.79
CA ALA A 110 11.08 25.15 -47.96
C ALA A 110 10.85 24.09 -49.05
N TYR A 111 9.59 23.71 -49.32
CA TYR A 111 9.27 23.00 -50.56
C TYR A 111 7.87 23.31 -51.11
N VAL A 112 7.67 24.53 -51.61
CA VAL A 112 6.81 24.84 -52.77
C VAL A 112 7.47 25.96 -53.56
#